data_AF-A0A7S2TJZ1-F1
#
_entry.id   AF-A0A7S2TJZ1-F1
#
_cell.length_a   1.000
_cell.length_b   1.000
_cell.length_c   1.000
_cell.angle_alpha   90.00
_cell.angle_beta   90.00
_cell.angle_gamma   90.00
#
_symmetry.space_group_name_H-M   'P 1'
#
loop_
_entity.id
_entity.type
_entity.pdbx_description
1 polymer ?
#
loop_
_entity_poly.entity_id
_entity_poly.type
_entity_poly.pdbx_seq_one_letter_code
_entity_poly.pdbx_strand_id
1 'polypeptide(L)'
;GVDREIMRMFENEAERTEEIKNDKDLIKRILHAQRLATEGDTSQLESMRKEEAERKLKSNSQILDVLWCRFDEDRNGNMDHDELFTILNVYLRTAKFWLSRTIVTATMRRLKAEIKQSNKEISAGQEKHIKLVLEGHANTILEEWVKEKASVDVSKKMYDTMDKNKDDRLEKKEFMAEFMNALDRDVCCSERSRVIAKRVAKASKKEIAWIFKSNSV
;
A
#
# COMPACT_ATOMS: atom_id res chain seq x y z
N GLY A 1 21.95 -8.89 -2.02
CA GLY A 1 20.86 -9.75 -2.49
C GLY A 1 19.75 -8.84 -2.96
N VAL A 2 19.27 -9.04 -4.18
CA VAL A 2 18.41 -8.10 -4.92
C VAL A 2 17.11 -7.74 -4.16
N ASP A 3 16.63 -8.63 -3.29
CA ASP A 3 15.49 -8.33 -2.41
C ASP A 3 15.80 -7.20 -1.40
N ARG A 4 17.06 -7.05 -0.96
CA ARG A 4 17.49 -5.90 -0.15
C ARG A 4 17.54 -4.61 -0.96
N GLU A 5 17.78 -4.68 -2.27
CA GLU A 5 17.84 -3.51 -3.15
C GLU A 5 16.45 -3.01 -3.51
N ILE A 6 15.52 -3.92 -3.84
CA ILE A 6 14.09 -3.61 -3.97
C ILE A 6 13.57 -3.02 -2.67
N MET A 7 13.84 -3.65 -1.52
CA MET A 7 13.45 -3.11 -0.21
C MET A 7 14.01 -1.71 -0.01
N ARG A 8 15.30 -1.46 -0.28
CA ARG A 8 15.91 -0.12 -0.18
C ARG A 8 15.27 0.91 -1.12
N MET A 9 14.89 0.54 -2.33
CA MET A 9 14.20 1.46 -3.25
C MET A 9 12.80 1.82 -2.75
N PHE A 10 12.07 0.83 -2.22
CA PHE A 10 10.81 1.10 -1.53
C PHE A 10 11.03 1.89 -0.23
N GLU A 11 12.16 1.73 0.48
CA GLU A 11 12.52 2.56 1.66
C GLU A 11 12.68 4.02 1.26
N ASN A 12 13.50 4.29 0.25
CA ASN A 12 13.73 5.63 -0.26
C ASN A 12 12.44 6.28 -0.79
N GLU A 13 11.58 5.50 -1.45
CA GLU A 13 10.31 6.04 -1.96
C GLU A 13 9.29 6.26 -0.84
N ALA A 14 9.22 5.36 0.16
CA ALA A 14 8.38 5.55 1.33
C ALA A 14 8.82 6.77 2.15
N GLU A 15 10.12 7.00 2.31
CA GLU A 15 10.69 8.18 2.96
C GLU A 15 10.37 9.46 2.18
N ARG A 16 10.51 9.45 0.84
CA ARG A 16 10.03 10.56 -0.02
C ARG A 16 8.54 10.80 0.12
N THR A 17 7.74 9.73 0.22
CA THR A 17 6.29 9.84 0.44
C THR A 17 5.96 10.35 1.84
N GLU A 18 6.79 10.06 2.84
CA GLU A 18 6.69 10.60 4.20
C GLU A 18 7.09 12.09 4.25
N GLU A 19 8.09 12.51 3.45
CA GLU A 19 8.43 13.92 3.24
C GLU A 19 7.29 14.68 2.54
N ILE A 20 6.66 14.07 1.52
CA ILE A 20 5.43 14.61 0.88
C ILE A 20 4.24 14.64 1.87
N LYS A 21 4.24 13.79 2.91
CA LYS A 21 3.20 13.78 3.96
C LYS A 21 3.29 14.96 4.93
N ASN A 22 4.34 15.77 4.86
CA ASN A 22 4.40 17.06 5.56
C ASN A 22 3.62 18.19 4.84
N ASP A 23 3.00 17.92 3.70
CA ASP A 23 2.49 18.98 2.84
C ASP A 23 1.07 19.45 3.17
N LYS A 24 0.98 20.71 3.59
CA LYS A 24 -0.19 21.60 3.42
C LYS A 24 -0.84 21.46 2.03
N ASP A 25 -0.08 21.09 1.01
CA ASP A 25 -0.56 20.93 -0.37
C ASP A 25 -1.40 19.67 -0.60
N LEU A 26 -1.12 18.55 0.09
CA LEU A 26 -1.99 17.36 0.01
C LEU A 26 -3.37 17.65 0.62
N ILE A 27 -3.40 18.35 1.76
CA ILE A 27 -4.63 18.78 2.43
C ILE A 27 -5.42 19.75 1.54
N LYS A 28 -4.75 20.74 0.91
CA LYS A 28 -5.40 21.65 -0.05
C LYS A 28 -6.02 20.91 -1.24
N ARG A 29 -5.34 19.90 -1.78
CA ARG A 29 -5.85 19.12 -2.92
C ARG A 29 -7.04 18.23 -2.56
N ILE A 30 -7.04 17.62 -1.37
CA ILE A 30 -8.19 16.86 -0.87
C ILE A 30 -9.40 17.78 -0.69
N LEU A 31 -9.21 18.96 -0.09
CA LEU A 31 -10.27 19.96 0.07
C LEU A 31 -10.79 20.48 -1.28
N HIS A 32 -9.91 20.67 -2.27
CA HIS A 32 -10.28 21.07 -3.62
C HIS A 32 -11.09 19.99 -4.35
N ALA A 33 -10.64 18.73 -4.29
CA ALA A 33 -11.35 17.60 -4.89
C ALA A 33 -12.73 17.38 -4.24
N GLN A 34 -12.84 17.57 -2.92
CA GLN A 34 -14.13 17.52 -2.21
C GLN A 34 -15.06 18.64 -2.69
N ARG A 35 -14.55 19.88 -2.82
CA ARG A 35 -15.32 21.02 -3.33
C ARG A 35 -15.86 20.75 -4.74
N LEU A 36 -15.00 20.31 -5.67
CA LEU A 36 -15.38 19.97 -7.04
C LEU A 36 -16.42 18.84 -7.12
N ALA A 37 -16.32 17.84 -6.24
CA ALA A 37 -17.32 16.78 -6.16
C ALA A 37 -18.70 17.28 -5.69
N THR A 38 -18.75 18.25 -4.77
CA THR A 38 -19.99 18.93 -4.37
C THR A 38 -20.55 19.86 -5.45
N GLU A 39 -19.68 20.44 -6.28
CA GLU A 39 -20.06 21.37 -7.35
C GLU A 39 -20.47 20.64 -8.65
N GLY A 40 -20.26 19.33 -8.72
CA GLY A 40 -20.64 18.50 -9.88
C GLY A 40 -19.71 18.67 -11.09
N ASP A 41 -18.54 19.29 -10.93
CA ASP A 41 -17.56 19.48 -12.01
C ASP A 41 -16.73 18.20 -12.21
N THR A 42 -17.31 17.27 -12.97
CA THR A 42 -16.73 15.95 -13.24
C THR A 42 -15.46 16.01 -14.10
N SER A 43 -15.34 17.01 -14.98
CA SER A 43 -14.17 17.14 -15.87
C SER A 43 -12.90 17.57 -15.12
N GLN A 44 -13.00 18.49 -14.15
CA GLN A 44 -11.86 18.81 -13.30
C GLN A 44 -11.49 17.64 -12.38
N LEU A 45 -12.47 16.89 -11.90
CA LEU A 45 -12.24 15.72 -11.06
C LEU A 45 -11.49 14.61 -11.81
N GLU A 46 -11.83 14.38 -13.09
CA GLU A 46 -11.11 13.46 -13.97
C GLU A 46 -9.68 13.94 -14.28
N SER A 47 -9.50 15.24 -14.52
CA SER A 47 -8.17 15.84 -14.70
C SER A 47 -7.29 15.65 -13.46
N MET A 48 -7.82 15.89 -12.26
CA MET A 48 -7.11 15.65 -11.00
C MET A 48 -6.76 14.18 -10.79
N ARG A 49 -7.67 13.25 -11.13
CA ARG A 49 -7.39 11.80 -11.07
C ARG A 49 -6.28 11.40 -12.03
N LYS A 50 -6.29 11.94 -13.25
CA LYS A 50 -5.25 11.70 -14.26
C LYS A 50 -3.89 12.21 -13.79
N GLU A 51 -3.84 13.43 -13.24
CA GLU A 51 -2.61 14.02 -12.73
C GLU A 51 -2.06 13.25 -11.50
N GLU A 52 -2.95 12.70 -10.66
CA GLU A 52 -2.56 11.81 -9.55
C GLU A 52 -2.03 10.46 -10.05
N ALA A 53 -2.64 9.88 -11.09
CA ALA A 53 -2.18 8.66 -11.74
C ALA A 53 -0.80 8.86 -12.40
N GLU A 54 -0.59 9.99 -13.10
CA GLU A 54 0.70 10.33 -13.71
C GLU A 54 1.81 10.55 -12.66
N ARG A 55 1.49 11.18 -11.53
CA ARG A 55 2.45 11.31 -10.41
C ARG A 55 2.80 9.96 -9.81
N LYS A 56 1.80 9.10 -9.55
CA LYS A 56 2.01 7.73 -9.04
C LYS A 56 2.86 6.92 -10.01
N LEU A 57 2.58 7.03 -11.31
CA LEU A 57 3.35 6.37 -12.35
C LEU A 57 4.80 6.86 -12.37
N LYS A 58 5.04 8.18 -12.30
CA LYS A 58 6.39 8.75 -12.30
C LYS A 58 7.19 8.35 -11.05
N SER A 59 6.57 8.41 -9.88
CA SER A 59 7.14 7.98 -8.60
C SER A 59 7.46 6.47 -8.60
N ASN A 60 6.57 5.65 -9.15
CA ASN A 60 6.76 4.19 -9.20
C ASN A 60 7.58 3.71 -10.41
N SER A 61 7.84 4.56 -11.41
CA SER A 61 8.48 4.16 -12.67
C SER A 61 9.82 3.46 -12.47
N GLN A 62 10.63 3.90 -11.50
CA GLN A 62 11.92 3.28 -11.17
C GLN A 62 11.75 1.87 -10.59
N ILE A 63 10.72 1.67 -9.77
CA ILE A 63 10.39 0.37 -9.19
C ILE A 63 9.86 -0.57 -10.27
N LEU A 64 8.98 -0.08 -11.14
CA LEU A 64 8.42 -0.84 -12.25
C LEU A 64 9.49 -1.24 -13.26
N ASP A 65 10.45 -0.36 -13.56
CA ASP A 65 11.55 -0.65 -14.46
C ASP A 65 12.48 -1.73 -13.90
N VAL A 66 12.76 -1.71 -12.59
CA VAL A 66 13.52 -2.77 -11.91
C VAL A 66 12.75 -4.09 -11.89
N LEU A 67 11.44 -4.07 -11.67
CA LEU A 67 10.61 -5.27 -11.75
C LEU A 67 10.63 -5.83 -13.18
N TRP A 68 10.43 -4.99 -14.20
CA TRP A 68 10.50 -5.41 -15.60
C TRP A 68 11.85 -6.06 -15.92
N CYS A 69 12.96 -5.37 -15.67
CA CYS A 69 14.29 -5.87 -16.03
C CYS A 69 14.70 -7.15 -15.28
N ARG A 70 14.09 -7.42 -14.14
CA ARG A 70 14.40 -8.60 -13.33
C ARG A 70 13.62 -9.84 -13.77
N PHE A 71 12.39 -9.65 -14.25
CA PHE A 71 11.46 -10.75 -14.50
C PHE A 71 11.17 -10.99 -15.99
N ASP A 72 11.69 -10.16 -16.89
CA ASP A 72 11.92 -10.50 -18.31
C ASP A 72 13.16 -11.42 -18.37
N GLU A 73 13.02 -12.64 -17.83
CA GLU A 73 14.15 -13.55 -17.57
C GLU A 73 14.80 -14.03 -18.87
N ASP A 74 14.00 -14.18 -19.92
CA ASP A 74 14.45 -14.62 -21.23
C ASP A 74 14.85 -13.46 -22.17
N ARG A 75 14.63 -12.21 -21.74
CA ARG A 75 14.92 -10.97 -22.50
C ARG A 75 14.22 -10.94 -23.84
N ASN A 76 13.09 -11.61 -23.98
CA ASN A 76 12.30 -11.61 -25.20
C ASN A 76 11.56 -10.27 -25.40
N GLY A 77 11.51 -9.43 -24.35
CA GLY A 77 10.90 -8.11 -24.38
C GLY A 77 9.39 -8.10 -24.14
N ASN A 78 8.81 -9.24 -23.79
CA ASN A 78 7.41 -9.46 -23.43
C ASN A 78 7.37 -10.19 -22.09
N MET A 79 6.29 -9.96 -21.36
CA MET A 79 6.06 -10.62 -20.09
C MET A 79 4.93 -11.63 -20.21
N ASP A 80 5.17 -12.85 -19.76
CA ASP A 80 4.16 -13.91 -19.71
C ASP A 80 3.40 -13.94 -18.37
N HIS A 81 2.45 -14.87 -18.26
CA HIS A 81 1.63 -15.01 -17.05
C HIS A 81 2.45 -15.45 -15.81
N ASP A 82 3.48 -16.28 -15.98
CA ASP A 82 4.29 -16.82 -14.88
C ASP A 82 5.27 -15.75 -14.35
N GLU A 83 5.83 -14.94 -15.25
CA GLU A 83 6.65 -13.78 -14.93
C GLU A 83 5.83 -12.71 -14.19
N LEU A 84 4.62 -12.40 -14.67
CA LEU A 84 3.72 -11.48 -13.99
C LEU A 84 3.30 -12.01 -12.60
N PHE A 85 3.02 -13.31 -12.49
CA PHE A 85 2.68 -13.93 -11.21
C PHE A 85 3.83 -13.78 -10.20
N THR A 86 5.06 -13.94 -10.66
CA THR A 86 6.26 -13.76 -9.84
C THR A 86 6.42 -12.30 -9.39
N ILE A 87 6.22 -11.34 -10.31
CA ILE A 87 6.22 -9.90 -9.98
C ILE A 87 5.17 -9.59 -8.91
N LEU A 88 3.94 -10.07 -9.10
CA LEU A 88 2.84 -9.81 -8.16
C LEU A 88 3.18 -10.34 -6.76
N ASN A 89 3.77 -11.53 -6.68
CA ASN A 89 4.21 -12.12 -5.42
C ASN A 89 5.27 -11.27 -4.72
N VAL A 90 6.30 -10.83 -5.45
CA VAL A 90 7.38 -10.00 -4.90
C VAL A 90 6.85 -8.63 -4.47
N TYR A 91 6.01 -8.01 -5.30
CA TYR A 91 5.36 -6.75 -4.98
C TYR A 91 4.52 -6.86 -3.70
N LEU A 92 3.66 -7.88 -3.58
CA LEU A 92 2.78 -8.07 -2.43
C LEU A 92 3.54 -8.35 -1.13
N ARG A 93 4.61 -9.16 -1.18
CA ARG A 93 5.47 -9.40 -0.02
C ARG A 93 6.17 -8.12 0.44
N THR A 94 6.62 -7.31 -0.50
CA THR A 94 7.24 -6.02 -0.20
C THR A 94 6.21 -5.05 0.37
N ALA A 95 5.04 -4.95 -0.27
CA ALA A 95 3.93 -4.13 0.19
C ALA A 95 3.47 -4.51 1.60
N LYS A 96 3.43 -5.81 1.94
CA LYS A 96 3.13 -6.29 3.30
C LYS A 96 4.03 -5.63 4.35
N PHE A 97 5.34 -5.60 4.12
CA PHE A 97 6.27 -4.98 5.07
C PHE A 97 5.93 -3.52 5.34
N TRP A 98 5.67 -2.76 4.26
CA TRP A 98 5.35 -1.33 4.33
C TRP A 98 3.98 -1.03 4.91
N LEU A 99 2.98 -1.80 4.50
CA LEU A 99 1.62 -1.68 5.02
C LEU A 99 1.60 -1.98 6.51
N SER A 100 2.34 -2.99 6.97
CA SER A 100 2.45 -3.32 8.39
C SER A 100 2.98 -2.12 9.18
N ARG A 101 4.14 -1.57 8.79
CA ARG A 101 4.75 -0.40 9.43
C ARG A 101 3.83 0.83 9.41
N THR A 102 3.15 1.07 8.28
CA THR A 102 2.22 2.19 8.13
C THR A 102 1.00 2.05 9.03
N ILE A 103 0.39 0.86 9.09
CA ILE A 103 -0.78 0.58 9.93
C ILE A 103 -0.41 0.72 11.41
N VAL A 104 0.72 0.15 11.82
CA VAL A 104 1.20 0.23 13.22
C VAL A 104 1.44 1.69 13.60
N THR A 105 2.16 2.44 12.78
CA THR A 105 2.47 3.86 13.05
C THR A 105 1.22 4.72 13.13
N ALA A 106 0.30 4.57 12.17
CA ALA A 106 -0.95 5.33 12.15
C ALA A 106 -1.86 4.97 13.34
N THR A 107 -1.96 3.68 13.68
CA THR A 107 -2.76 3.21 14.82
C THR A 107 -2.18 3.70 16.15
N MET A 108 -0.86 3.64 16.32
CA MET A 108 -0.18 4.15 17.50
C MET A 108 -0.38 5.66 17.66
N ARG A 109 -0.27 6.42 16.56
CA ARG A 109 -0.52 7.87 16.57
C ARG A 109 -1.94 8.19 17.00
N ARG A 110 -2.93 7.47 16.47
CA ARG A 110 -4.34 7.63 16.85
C ARG A 110 -4.57 7.30 18.32
N LEU A 111 -4.03 6.17 18.80
CA LEU A 111 -4.16 5.77 20.20
C LEU A 111 -3.55 6.81 21.16
N LYS A 112 -2.37 7.35 20.83
CA LYS A 112 -1.75 8.44 21.60
C LYS A 112 -2.65 9.67 21.66
N ALA A 113 -3.28 10.04 20.55
CA ALA A 113 -4.20 11.18 20.51
C ALA A 113 -5.45 10.94 21.39
N GLU A 114 -6.06 9.76 21.33
CA GLU A 114 -7.24 9.39 22.14
C GLU A 114 -6.91 9.36 23.64
N ILE A 115 -5.72 8.87 24.01
CA ILE A 115 -5.28 8.81 25.41
C ILE A 115 -4.95 10.20 25.95
N LYS A 116 -4.30 11.05 25.13
CA LYS A 116 -4.02 12.44 25.49
C LYS A 116 -5.31 13.24 25.73
N GLN A 117 -6.37 12.99 24.96
CA GLN A 117 -7.70 13.59 25.19
C GLN A 117 -8.31 13.18 26.54
N SER A 118 -7.87 12.06 27.11
CA SER A 118 -8.31 11.56 28.41
C SER A 118 -7.41 12.03 29.57
N ASN A 119 -6.51 13.00 29.35
CA ASN A 119 -5.49 13.46 30.31
C ASN A 119 -4.62 12.33 30.88
N LYS A 120 -4.38 11.28 30.09
CA LYS A 120 -3.48 10.18 30.43
C LYS A 120 -2.28 10.20 29.50
N GLU A 121 -1.20 9.55 29.92
CA GLU A 121 -0.01 9.32 29.08
C GLU A 121 0.26 7.83 28.94
N ILE A 122 0.82 7.44 27.80
CA ILE A 122 1.30 6.08 27.56
C ILE A 122 2.76 6.03 28.00
N SER A 123 3.11 5.15 28.94
CA SER A 123 4.50 4.96 29.31
C SER A 123 5.32 4.35 28.16
N ALA A 124 6.64 4.54 28.16
CA ALA A 124 7.51 3.95 27.13
C ALA A 124 7.39 2.41 27.07
N GLY A 125 7.19 1.76 28.21
CA GLY A 125 6.95 0.31 28.29
C GLY A 125 5.62 -0.10 27.67
N GLN A 126 4.54 0.63 27.96
CA GLN A 126 3.23 0.41 27.34
C GLN A 126 3.29 0.63 25.82
N GLU A 127 3.94 1.69 25.36
CA GLU A 127 4.13 1.96 23.94
C GLU A 127 4.86 0.82 23.22
N LYS A 128 5.96 0.32 23.79
CA LYS A 128 6.70 -0.81 23.22
C LYS A 128 5.81 -2.07 23.13
N HIS A 129 5.06 -2.39 24.19
CA HIS A 129 4.21 -3.57 24.20
C HIS A 129 3.04 -3.44 23.22
N ILE A 130 2.40 -2.27 23.14
CA ILE A 130 1.33 -1.99 22.18
C ILE A 130 1.84 -2.12 20.74
N LYS A 131 3.05 -1.61 20.44
CA LYS A 131 3.66 -1.77 19.11
C LYS A 131 3.84 -3.24 18.74
N LEU A 132 4.36 -4.07 19.64
CA LEU A 132 4.52 -5.50 19.41
C LEU A 132 3.18 -6.20 19.12
N VAL A 133 2.13 -5.88 19.87
CA VAL A 133 0.77 -6.41 19.64
C VAL A 133 0.22 -5.97 18.28
N LEU A 134 0.38 -4.69 17.93
CA LEU A 134 -0.05 -4.17 16.64
C LEU A 134 0.72 -4.82 15.47
N GLU A 135 2.04 -4.97 15.60
CA GLU A 135 2.90 -5.62 14.61
C GLU A 135 2.52 -7.08 14.41
N GLY A 136 2.27 -7.83 15.49
CA GLY A 136 1.81 -9.22 15.43
C GLY A 136 0.52 -9.35 14.64
N HIS A 137 -0.52 -8.61 15.02
CA HIS A 137 -1.80 -8.66 14.30
C HIS A 137 -1.72 -8.13 12.86
N ALA A 138 -0.97 -7.05 12.61
CA ALA A 138 -0.76 -6.53 11.26
C ALA A 138 -0.09 -7.58 10.38
N ASN A 139 0.96 -8.24 10.87
CA ASN A 139 1.67 -9.27 10.11
C ASN A 139 0.78 -10.47 9.78
N THR A 140 -0.02 -10.96 10.74
CA THR A 140 -0.96 -12.08 10.50
C THR A 140 -2.01 -11.71 9.46
N ILE A 141 -2.68 -10.56 9.62
CA ILE A 141 -3.75 -10.13 8.72
C ILE A 141 -3.20 -9.85 7.31
N LEU A 142 -2.02 -9.24 7.21
CA LEU A 142 -1.40 -8.97 5.92
C LEU A 142 -0.86 -10.23 5.26
N GLU A 143 -0.42 -11.24 6.02
CA GLU A 143 -0.02 -12.53 5.47
C GLU A 143 -1.22 -13.25 4.82
N GLU A 144 -2.37 -13.27 5.49
CA GLU A 144 -3.61 -13.80 4.92
C GLU A 144 -4.01 -13.05 3.65
N TRP A 145 -3.92 -11.72 3.68
CA TRP A 145 -4.21 -10.89 2.52
C TRP A 145 -3.26 -11.18 1.34
N VAL A 146 -1.95 -11.29 1.58
CA VAL A 146 -0.98 -11.65 0.53
C VAL A 146 -1.31 -13.03 -0.05
N LYS A 147 -1.63 -14.03 0.78
CA LYS A 147 -2.00 -15.37 0.30
C LYS A 147 -3.25 -15.35 -0.58
N GLU A 148 -4.23 -14.53 -0.24
CA GLU A 148 -5.45 -14.36 -1.05
C GLU A 148 -5.16 -13.67 -2.39
N LYS A 149 -4.30 -12.64 -2.38
CA LYS A 149 -4.06 -11.76 -3.53
C LYS A 149 -2.92 -12.19 -4.45
N ALA A 150 -1.97 -12.95 -3.95
CA ALA A 150 -0.89 -13.54 -4.74
C ALA A 150 -1.32 -14.87 -5.37
N SER A 151 -2.57 -14.96 -5.82
CA SER A 151 -3.12 -16.15 -6.47
C SER A 151 -3.01 -16.06 -7.98
N VAL A 152 -2.92 -17.23 -8.63
CA VAL A 152 -2.85 -17.33 -10.10
C VAL A 152 -4.02 -16.63 -10.76
N ASP A 153 -5.23 -16.79 -10.22
CA ASP A 153 -6.45 -16.15 -10.74
C ASP A 153 -6.38 -14.62 -10.71
N VAL A 154 -5.79 -14.04 -9.66
CA VAL A 154 -5.62 -12.58 -9.57
C VAL A 154 -4.57 -12.11 -10.56
N SER A 155 -3.45 -12.82 -10.68
CA SER A 155 -2.42 -12.49 -11.64
C SER A 155 -2.92 -12.58 -13.08
N LYS A 156 -3.74 -13.59 -13.41
CA LYS A 156 -4.36 -13.72 -14.72
C LYS A 156 -5.30 -12.56 -15.03
N LYS A 157 -6.15 -12.17 -14.08
CA LYS A 157 -7.03 -11.00 -14.24
C LYS A 157 -6.27 -9.69 -14.43
N MET A 158 -5.15 -9.54 -13.72
CA MET A 158 -4.26 -8.40 -13.92
C MET A 158 -3.65 -8.42 -15.31
N TYR A 159 -3.19 -9.59 -15.78
CA TYR A 159 -2.67 -9.76 -17.14
C TYR A 159 -3.69 -9.29 -18.17
N ASP A 160 -4.89 -9.85 -18.13
CA ASP A 160 -6.00 -9.52 -19.04
C ASP A 160 -6.39 -8.02 -18.97
N THR A 161 -6.14 -7.37 -17.84
CA THR A 161 -6.41 -5.93 -17.67
C THR A 161 -5.34 -5.06 -18.32
N MET A 162 -4.09 -5.52 -18.32
CA MET A 162 -2.96 -4.76 -18.86
C MET A 162 -2.73 -5.03 -20.36
N ASP A 163 -2.99 -6.24 -20.83
CA ASP A 163 -2.94 -6.61 -22.26
C ASP A 163 -4.10 -5.93 -23.01
N LYS A 164 -3.83 -4.75 -23.59
CA LYS A 164 -4.88 -3.95 -24.23
C LYS A 164 -5.15 -4.39 -25.66
N ASN A 165 -4.11 -4.83 -26.35
CA ASN A 165 -4.20 -5.23 -27.74
C ASN A 165 -4.69 -6.70 -27.89
N LYS A 166 -4.71 -7.47 -26.79
CA LYS A 166 -5.16 -8.86 -26.71
C LYS A 166 -4.35 -9.79 -27.61
N ASP A 167 -3.04 -9.57 -27.65
CA ASP A 167 -2.11 -10.42 -28.39
C ASP A 167 -1.48 -11.52 -27.53
N ASP A 168 -1.94 -11.66 -26.28
CA ASP A 168 -1.43 -12.59 -25.27
C ASP A 168 0.06 -12.33 -24.96
N ARG A 169 0.53 -11.09 -25.14
CA ARG A 169 1.91 -10.66 -24.84
C ARG A 169 1.92 -9.28 -24.21
N LEU A 170 2.34 -9.23 -22.95
CA LEU A 170 2.45 -7.97 -22.25
C LEU A 170 3.76 -7.26 -22.63
N GLU A 171 3.68 -6.21 -23.44
CA GLU A 171 4.85 -5.40 -23.76
C GLU A 171 5.26 -4.50 -22.58
N LYS A 172 6.53 -4.09 -22.54
CA LYS A 172 7.05 -3.16 -21.52
C LYS A 172 6.20 -1.90 -21.39
N LYS A 173 5.74 -1.37 -22.52
CA LYS A 173 4.93 -0.16 -22.56
C LYS A 173 3.57 -0.36 -21.88
N GLU A 174 2.92 -1.49 -22.12
CA GLU A 174 1.64 -1.84 -21.51
C GLU A 174 1.80 -2.08 -20.02
N PHE A 175 2.81 -2.86 -19.62
CA PHE A 175 3.16 -3.06 -18.22
C PHE A 175 3.36 -1.73 -17.48
N MET A 176 4.21 -0.86 -18.02
CA MET A 176 4.51 0.43 -17.37
C MET A 176 3.26 1.30 -17.27
N ALA A 177 2.40 1.32 -18.30
CA ALA A 177 1.20 2.15 -18.30
C ALA A 177 0.09 1.63 -17.38
N GLU A 178 -0.11 0.31 -17.32
CA GLU A 178 -1.33 -0.28 -16.77
C GLU A 178 -1.13 -1.02 -15.44
N PHE A 179 0.10 -1.36 -15.05
CA PHE A 179 0.34 -2.17 -13.85
C PHE A 179 -0.26 -1.58 -12.58
N MET A 180 -0.12 -0.26 -12.37
CA MET A 180 -0.71 0.40 -11.20
C MET A 180 -2.25 0.42 -11.25
N ASN A 181 -2.83 0.52 -12.45
CA ASN A 181 -4.28 0.48 -12.63
C ASN A 181 -4.82 -0.94 -12.36
N ALA A 182 -4.15 -1.97 -12.90
CA ALA A 182 -4.47 -3.36 -12.64
C ALA A 182 -4.31 -3.69 -11.14
N LEU A 183 -3.27 -3.18 -10.49
CA LEU A 183 -3.11 -3.31 -9.04
C LEU A 183 -4.28 -2.68 -8.28
N ASP A 184 -4.68 -1.43 -8.55
CA ASP A 184 -5.78 -0.78 -7.83
C ASP A 184 -7.12 -1.51 -8.03
N ARG A 185 -7.36 -1.99 -9.26
CA ARG A 185 -8.59 -2.70 -9.65
C ARG A 185 -8.67 -4.10 -9.05
N ASP A 186 -7.63 -4.91 -9.23
CA ASP A 186 -7.70 -6.35 -8.99
C ASP A 186 -7.14 -6.75 -7.62
N VAL A 187 -6.22 -5.95 -7.06
CA VAL A 187 -5.47 -6.26 -5.84
C VAL A 187 -5.84 -5.33 -4.68
N CYS A 188 -5.74 -4.02 -4.91
CA CYS A 188 -5.63 -2.96 -3.91
C CYS A 188 -6.72 -1.89 -4.08
N CYS A 189 -8.00 -2.19 -3.90
CA CYS A 189 -8.97 -1.09 -3.79
C CYS A 189 -8.63 -0.23 -2.57
N SER A 190 -8.52 1.09 -2.71
CA SER A 190 -8.25 2.07 -1.63
C SER A 190 -9.09 1.90 -0.34
N GLU A 191 -10.29 1.32 -0.46
CA GLU A 191 -11.13 0.95 0.68
C GLU A 191 -10.54 -0.20 1.53
N ARG A 192 -9.73 -1.08 0.94
CA ARG A 192 -9.15 -2.27 1.59
C ARG A 192 -8.07 -1.93 2.60
N SER A 193 -7.21 -0.93 2.35
CA SER A 193 -6.20 -0.49 3.34
C SER A 193 -6.87 -0.04 4.64
N ARG A 194 -8.01 0.64 4.51
CA ARG A 194 -8.87 1.05 5.63
C ARG A 194 -9.50 -0.15 6.33
N VAL A 195 -9.97 -1.15 5.59
CA VAL A 195 -10.51 -2.41 6.14
C VAL A 195 -9.44 -3.20 6.90
N ILE A 196 -8.24 -3.33 6.34
CA ILE A 196 -7.10 -4.00 6.99
C ILE A 196 -6.75 -3.28 8.30
N ALA A 197 -6.59 -1.96 8.27
CA ALA A 197 -6.33 -1.18 9.49
C ALA A 197 -7.43 -1.35 10.55
N LYS A 198 -8.71 -1.38 10.15
CA LYS A 198 -9.83 -1.66 11.07
C LYS A 198 -9.77 -3.07 11.65
N ARG A 199 -9.39 -4.07 10.86
CA ARG A 199 -9.21 -5.47 11.32
C ARG A 199 -8.09 -5.56 12.35
N VAL A 200 -6.94 -4.93 12.09
CA VAL A 200 -5.81 -4.88 13.02
C VAL A 200 -6.24 -4.23 14.34
N ALA A 201 -6.87 -3.05 14.29
CA ALA A 201 -7.35 -2.36 15.48
C ALA A 201 -8.36 -3.21 16.28
N LYS A 202 -9.26 -3.92 15.59
CA LYS A 202 -10.25 -4.81 16.24
C LYS A 202 -9.57 -6.00 16.91
N ALA A 203 -8.60 -6.63 16.26
CA ALA A 203 -7.85 -7.76 16.80
C ALA A 203 -7.05 -7.35 18.05
N SER A 204 -6.36 -6.21 17.99
CA SER A 204 -5.52 -5.72 19.09
C SER A 204 -6.29 -5.17 20.28
N LYS A 205 -7.60 -4.91 20.17
CA LYS A 205 -8.38 -4.19 21.19
C LYS A 205 -8.32 -4.83 22.58
N LYS A 206 -8.46 -6.17 22.66
CA LYS A 206 -8.50 -6.88 23.96
C LYS A 206 -7.15 -6.84 24.67
N GLU A 207 -6.07 -7.10 23.94
CA GLU A 207 -4.71 -7.13 24.49
C GLU A 207 -4.23 -5.72 24.88
N ILE A 208 -4.51 -4.71 24.05
CA ILE A 208 -4.21 -3.32 24.41
C ILE A 208 -4.95 -2.92 25.69
N ALA A 209 -6.23 -3.29 25.82
CA ALA A 209 -6.99 -3.02 27.05
C ALA A 209 -6.40 -3.73 28.28
N TRP A 210 -5.86 -4.94 28.11
CA TRP A 210 -5.16 -5.65 29.17
C TRP A 210 -3.87 -4.94 29.58
N ILE A 211 -3.06 -4.46 28.64
CA ILE A 211 -1.81 -3.69 28.90
C ILE A 211 -2.08 -2.45 29.76
N PHE A 212 -3.20 -1.76 29.54
CA PHE A 212 -3.57 -0.60 30.37
C PHE A 212 -4.02 -0.99 31.78
N LYS A 213 -4.62 -2.17 31.97
CA LYS A 213 -5.06 -2.67 33.28
C LYS A 213 -3.93 -3.28 34.10
N SER A 214 -2.98 -3.96 33.46
CA SER A 214 -1.89 -4.64 34.15
C SER A 214 -0.81 -3.70 34.66
N ASN A 215 -0.71 -2.49 34.10
CA ASN A 215 0.28 -1.47 34.47
C ASN A 215 -0.32 -0.32 35.31
N SER A 216 -1.56 -0.46 35.77
CA SER A 216 -2.22 0.50 36.69
C SER A 216 -2.16 0.05 38.16
N VAL A 217 -1.35 -0.97 38.45
CA VAL A 217 -1.02 -1.48 39.79
C VAL A 217 0.42 -1.12 40.07
#